data_AF-A0A0S9KES0-F1
#
_entry.id   AF-A0A0S9KES0-F1
#
_cell.length_a   1.000
_cell.length_b   1.000
_cell.length_c   1.000
_cell.angle_alpha   90.00
_cell.angle_beta   90.00
_cell.angle_gamma   90.00
#
_symmetry.space_group_name_H-M   'P 1'
#
loop_
_entity.id
_entity.type
_entity.pdbx_description
1 polymer ?
#
loop_
_entity_poly.entity_id
_entity_poly.type
_entity_poly.pdbx_seq_one_letter_code
_entity_poly.pdbx_strand_id
1 'polypeptide(L)'
;MSKYEWEEGTITLPSSGFAQLRKAVEEADRAHKEVVFEHTQKFWAGLTAKQKSDRGEYNKAFDDYCDKHARTKKVISAPSRWSSGVSIDVDLSDDIEAVVKYGRAFKDKPTRVLKSDMNFPTNRTTEFSASPHGGCITFNKDRGTVTWSVGENNHAVSSARGGAVAEAFFKSLRDVKWRKNTGGVISGNDEYNREGRDYGNGGNYVTVGFGPIGAIEAPWQTDEFVMTDGKRYSRGDYDKLARSAAAASRRNLNQALKSQGQSPARTQRGKTSAASTAGSFTNRNFGGYEGAPLHF
;
A
#
# COMPACT_ATOMS: atom_id res chain seq x y z
N MET A 1 -23.07 -1.45 1.78
CA MET A 1 -23.00 -0.02 1.42
C MET A 1 -21.81 0.16 0.49
N SER A 2 -21.92 1.04 -0.50
CA SER A 2 -20.75 1.48 -1.27
C SER A 2 -19.76 2.19 -0.36
N LYS A 3 -18.47 2.10 -0.71
CA LYS A 3 -17.40 2.85 -0.07
C LYS A 3 -16.33 3.10 -1.12
N TYR A 4 -16.39 4.24 -1.80
CA TYR A 4 -15.36 4.61 -2.77
C TYR A 4 -14.11 5.10 -2.03
N GLU A 5 -13.01 4.37 -2.17
CA GLU A 5 -11.77 4.60 -1.45
C GLU A 5 -10.56 4.51 -2.38
N TRP A 6 -9.51 5.26 -2.05
CA TRP A 6 -8.22 5.22 -2.73
C TRP A 6 -7.08 5.32 -1.70
N GLU A 7 -5.91 4.83 -2.07
CA GLU A 7 -4.67 4.96 -1.28
C GLU A 7 -3.46 5.19 -2.16
N GLU A 8 -2.54 6.03 -1.74
CA GLU A 8 -1.25 6.22 -2.39
C GLU A 8 -0.16 6.51 -1.36
N GLY A 9 1.04 6.01 -1.60
CA GLY A 9 2.20 6.42 -0.82
C GLY A 9 3.51 5.96 -1.42
N THR A 10 4.57 6.67 -1.08
CA THR A 10 5.95 6.30 -1.48
C THR A 10 6.78 6.05 -0.23
N ILE A 11 7.49 4.94 -0.22
CA ILE A 11 8.32 4.49 0.90
C ILE A 11 9.76 4.38 0.41
N THR A 12 10.66 5.10 1.06
CA THR A 12 12.11 5.01 0.82
C THR A 12 12.68 3.88 1.65
N LEU A 13 13.33 2.91 1.01
CA LEU A 13 13.85 1.70 1.66
C LEU A 13 15.37 1.75 1.83
N PRO A 14 15.93 1.21 2.92
CA PRO A 14 17.34 0.84 2.97
C PRO A 14 17.67 -0.16 1.86
N SER A 15 18.87 -0.09 1.28
CA SER A 15 19.28 -0.96 0.16
C SER A 15 19.11 -2.46 0.45
N SER A 16 19.36 -2.89 1.69
CA SER A 16 19.14 -4.28 2.11
C SER A 16 17.66 -4.66 2.19
N GLY A 17 16.81 -3.75 2.67
CA GLY A 17 15.36 -3.95 2.76
C GLY A 17 14.70 -3.96 1.38
N PHE A 18 15.19 -3.16 0.44
CA PHE A 18 14.66 -3.09 -0.92
C PHE A 18 14.70 -4.45 -1.64
N ALA A 19 15.85 -5.12 -1.63
CA ALA A 19 16.02 -6.42 -2.29
C ALA A 19 15.17 -7.52 -1.62
N GLN A 20 15.10 -7.52 -0.28
CA GLN A 20 14.30 -8.48 0.49
C GLN A 20 12.80 -8.31 0.23
N LEU A 21 12.30 -7.07 0.31
CA LEU A 21 10.91 -6.74 0.05
C LEU A 21 10.50 -7.13 -1.37
N ARG A 22 11.30 -6.75 -2.36
CA ARG A 22 11.03 -7.08 -3.76
C ARG A 22 10.97 -8.59 -3.99
N LYS A 23 11.94 -9.34 -3.44
CA LYS A 23 11.95 -10.80 -3.56
C LYS A 23 10.70 -11.43 -2.96
N ALA A 24 10.25 -10.96 -1.78
CA ALA A 24 9.04 -11.45 -1.15
C ALA A 24 7.78 -11.18 -1.99
N VAL A 25 7.68 -10.00 -2.60
CA VAL A 25 6.58 -9.65 -3.52
C VAL A 25 6.63 -10.49 -4.79
N GLU A 26 7.79 -10.68 -5.42
CA GLU A 26 7.97 -11.53 -6.59
C GLU A 26 7.59 -13.00 -6.31
N GLU A 27 7.97 -13.52 -5.14
CA GLU A 27 7.65 -14.87 -4.72
C GLU A 27 6.14 -15.05 -4.48
N ALA A 28 5.49 -14.08 -3.82
CA ALA A 28 4.06 -14.09 -3.60
C ALA A 28 3.26 -14.00 -4.91
N ASP A 29 3.63 -13.10 -5.82
CA ASP A 29 2.99 -12.95 -7.14
C ASP A 29 3.15 -14.22 -7.98
N ARG A 30 4.35 -14.83 -7.97
CA ARG A 30 4.59 -16.11 -8.65
C ARG A 30 3.72 -17.21 -8.07
N ALA A 31 3.74 -17.38 -6.75
CA ALA A 31 2.98 -18.44 -6.08
C ALA A 31 1.48 -18.31 -6.35
N HIS A 32 0.94 -17.08 -6.29
CA HIS A 32 -0.45 -16.80 -6.61
C HIS A 32 -0.79 -17.15 -8.06
N LYS A 33 0.03 -16.72 -9.02
CA LYS A 33 -0.14 -17.05 -10.45
C LYS A 33 -0.01 -18.55 -10.73
N GLU A 34 0.82 -19.28 -9.99
CA GLU A 34 0.88 -20.74 -10.09
C GLU A 34 -0.43 -21.40 -9.65
N VAL A 35 -1.03 -20.94 -8.55
CA VAL A 35 -2.35 -21.40 -8.10
C VAL A 35 -3.43 -21.09 -9.15
N VAL A 36 -3.49 -19.85 -9.64
CA VAL A 36 -4.43 -19.46 -10.71
C VAL A 36 -4.24 -20.36 -11.94
N PHE A 37 -2.99 -20.56 -12.38
CA PHE A 37 -2.69 -21.42 -13.51
C PHE A 37 -3.19 -22.84 -13.29
N GLU A 38 -2.91 -23.46 -12.15
CA GLU A 38 -3.38 -24.80 -11.82
C GLU A 38 -4.91 -24.91 -11.89
N HIS A 39 -5.64 -23.91 -11.39
CA HIS A 39 -7.09 -23.87 -11.48
C HIS A 39 -7.57 -23.81 -12.93
N THR A 40 -6.95 -22.99 -13.78
CA THR A 40 -7.27 -22.97 -15.23
C THR A 40 -7.04 -24.33 -15.90
N GLN A 41 -5.99 -25.06 -15.48
CA GLN A 41 -5.69 -26.40 -16.01
C GLN A 41 -6.73 -27.43 -15.54
N LYS A 42 -7.10 -27.40 -14.26
CA LYS A 42 -8.14 -28.27 -13.67
C LYS A 42 -9.49 -28.03 -14.35
N PHE A 43 -9.87 -26.76 -14.52
CA PHE A 43 -11.08 -26.39 -15.25
C PHE A 43 -11.06 -26.96 -16.67
N TRP A 44 -10.00 -26.68 -17.45
CA TRP A 44 -9.88 -27.16 -18.83
C TRP A 44 -9.92 -28.68 -18.96
N ALA A 45 -9.30 -29.40 -18.03
CA ALA A 45 -9.31 -30.86 -17.99
C ALA A 45 -10.72 -31.43 -17.73
N GLY A 46 -11.54 -30.74 -16.93
CA GLY A 46 -12.91 -31.12 -16.61
C GLY A 46 -13.94 -30.87 -17.73
N LEU A 47 -13.58 -30.10 -18.78
CA LEU A 47 -14.49 -29.77 -19.86
C LEU A 47 -14.73 -30.94 -20.83
N THR A 48 -15.99 -31.15 -21.18
CA THR A 48 -16.44 -32.06 -22.25
C THR A 48 -16.06 -31.54 -23.64
N ALA A 49 -16.17 -32.40 -24.66
CA ALA A 49 -15.95 -31.99 -26.06
C ALA A 49 -16.88 -30.85 -26.48
N LYS A 50 -18.17 -30.91 -26.10
CA LYS A 50 -19.15 -29.86 -26.40
C LYS A 50 -18.76 -28.53 -25.76
N GLN A 51 -18.40 -28.53 -24.47
CA GLN A 51 -17.96 -27.31 -23.77
C GLN A 51 -16.64 -26.75 -24.32
N LYS A 52 -15.77 -27.57 -24.93
CA LYS A 52 -14.55 -27.08 -25.60
C LYS A 52 -14.83 -26.46 -26.96
N SER A 53 -15.91 -26.86 -27.64
CA SER A 53 -16.27 -26.36 -28.98
C SER A 53 -17.30 -25.23 -28.98
N ASP A 54 -18.23 -25.23 -28.01
CA ASP A 54 -19.35 -24.29 -27.91
C ASP A 54 -19.09 -23.24 -26.84
N ARG A 55 -19.18 -21.95 -27.21
CA ARG A 55 -18.88 -20.83 -26.32
C ARG A 55 -19.91 -20.65 -25.21
N GLY A 56 -21.20 -20.91 -25.47
CA GLY A 56 -22.26 -20.78 -24.48
C GLY A 56 -22.11 -21.83 -23.38
N GLU A 57 -21.90 -23.08 -23.77
CA GLU A 57 -21.65 -24.19 -22.85
C GLU A 57 -20.34 -24.01 -22.07
N TYR A 58 -19.30 -23.44 -22.71
CA TYR A 58 -18.05 -23.08 -22.03
C TYR A 58 -18.28 -22.06 -20.91
N ASN A 59 -18.95 -20.94 -21.23
CA ASN A 59 -19.18 -19.86 -20.28
C ASN A 59 -20.03 -20.37 -19.10
N LYS A 60 -21.09 -21.15 -19.37
CA LYS A 60 -21.88 -21.77 -18.32
C LYS A 60 -21.04 -22.69 -17.42
N ALA A 61 -20.22 -23.56 -18.00
CA ALA A 61 -19.34 -24.44 -17.24
C ALA A 61 -18.30 -23.65 -16.44
N PHE A 62 -17.84 -22.52 -16.96
CA PHE A 62 -16.92 -21.62 -16.29
C PHE A 62 -17.57 -20.94 -15.09
N ASP A 63 -18.77 -20.38 -15.26
CA ASP A 63 -19.52 -19.76 -14.17
C ASP A 63 -19.84 -20.80 -13.07
N ASP A 64 -20.29 -22.02 -13.45
CA ASP A 64 -20.48 -23.14 -12.51
C ASP A 64 -19.18 -23.52 -11.77
N TYR A 65 -18.04 -23.45 -12.46
CA TYR A 65 -16.73 -23.72 -11.87
C TYR A 65 -16.34 -22.62 -10.87
N CYS A 66 -16.51 -21.36 -11.23
CA CYS A 66 -16.28 -20.21 -10.35
C CYS A 66 -17.19 -20.28 -9.12
N ASP A 67 -18.49 -20.55 -9.27
CA ASP A 67 -19.41 -20.68 -8.15
C ASP A 67 -19.02 -21.81 -7.19
N LYS A 68 -18.57 -22.95 -7.73
CA LYS A 68 -18.11 -24.10 -6.93
C LYS A 68 -16.79 -23.82 -6.21
N HIS A 69 -15.90 -23.03 -6.81
CA HIS A 69 -14.54 -22.77 -6.32
C HIS A 69 -14.37 -21.41 -5.65
N ALA A 70 -15.39 -20.54 -5.69
CA ALA A 70 -15.48 -19.36 -4.87
C ALA A 70 -15.41 -19.83 -3.42
N ARG A 71 -14.21 -19.74 -2.82
CA ARG A 71 -13.97 -20.20 -1.47
C ARG A 71 -14.94 -19.44 -0.59
N THR A 72 -15.95 -20.12 -0.09
CA THR A 72 -16.71 -19.66 1.04
C THR A 72 -15.78 -19.78 2.25
N LYS A 73 -14.84 -18.82 2.39
CA LYS A 73 -14.26 -18.55 3.70
C LYS A 73 -15.45 -18.14 4.56
N LYS A 74 -16.02 -19.10 5.29
CA LYS A 74 -16.85 -18.80 6.45
C LYS A 74 -15.90 -18.16 7.45
N VAL A 75 -15.66 -16.85 7.30
CA VAL A 75 -15.20 -16.07 8.43
C VAL A 75 -16.34 -16.16 9.42
N ILE A 76 -16.14 -16.96 10.46
CA ILE A 76 -16.99 -16.98 11.65
C ILE A 76 -16.75 -15.60 12.28
N SER A 77 -17.36 -14.57 11.72
CA SER A 77 -17.56 -13.33 12.44
C SER A 77 -18.36 -13.71 13.67
N ALA A 78 -17.86 -13.33 14.86
CA ALA A 78 -18.56 -13.52 16.11
C ALA A 78 -20.04 -13.12 15.91
N PRO A 79 -21.01 -13.88 16.47
CA PRO A 79 -22.42 -13.74 16.12
C PRO A 79 -22.96 -12.34 16.48
N SER A 80 -22.78 -11.40 15.56
CA SER A 80 -23.61 -10.21 15.44
C SER A 80 -24.99 -10.70 15.04
N ARG A 81 -25.98 -10.50 15.91
CA ARG A 81 -27.39 -10.91 15.72
C ARG A 81 -28.04 -10.36 14.43
N TRP A 82 -27.37 -9.51 13.67
CA TRP A 82 -27.96 -8.73 12.57
C TRP A 82 -27.17 -8.77 11.25
N SER A 83 -26.02 -9.44 11.17
CA SER A 83 -25.31 -9.60 9.90
C SER A 83 -24.29 -10.73 9.95
N SER A 84 -24.69 -11.92 9.51
CA SER A 84 -23.75 -12.96 9.08
C SER A 84 -23.11 -12.53 7.76
N GLY A 85 -22.08 -11.68 7.86
CA GLY A 85 -21.25 -11.30 6.71
C GLY A 85 -20.34 -12.46 6.35
N VAL A 86 -20.62 -13.12 5.23
CA VAL A 86 -19.69 -14.06 4.59
C VAL A 86 -18.70 -13.22 3.79
N SER A 87 -17.45 -13.14 4.22
CA SER A 87 -16.37 -12.59 3.38
C SER A 87 -15.82 -13.71 2.49
N ILE A 88 -16.14 -13.65 1.21
CA ILE A 88 -15.66 -14.59 0.20
C ILE A 88 -14.17 -14.30 -0.05
N ASP A 89 -13.36 -15.34 -0.29
CA ASP A 89 -11.98 -15.19 -0.82
C ASP A 89 -12.11 -14.85 -2.32
N VAL A 90 -12.48 -13.60 -2.62
CA VAL A 90 -12.92 -13.14 -3.94
C VAL A 90 -11.79 -13.18 -4.98
N ASP A 91 -10.54 -13.01 -4.55
CA ASP A 91 -9.42 -12.75 -5.48
C ASP A 91 -9.15 -13.91 -6.45
N LEU A 92 -9.22 -15.18 -6.01
CA LEU A 92 -8.85 -16.29 -6.89
C LEU A 92 -9.85 -16.49 -8.04
N SER A 93 -11.15 -16.33 -7.79
CA SER A 93 -12.18 -16.45 -8.84
C SER A 93 -11.99 -15.37 -9.89
N ASP A 94 -11.74 -14.14 -9.44
CA ASP A 94 -11.66 -12.98 -10.31
C ASP A 94 -10.37 -12.97 -11.13
N ASP A 95 -9.27 -13.48 -10.57
CA ASP A 95 -8.04 -13.73 -11.33
C ASP A 95 -8.22 -14.83 -12.39
N ILE A 96 -8.91 -15.91 -12.05
CA ILE A 96 -9.24 -16.97 -13.02
C ILE A 96 -10.14 -16.40 -14.12
N GLU A 97 -11.16 -15.61 -13.75
CA GLU A 97 -12.04 -14.92 -14.69
C GLU A 97 -11.26 -13.96 -15.58
N ALA A 98 -10.32 -13.19 -15.02
CA ALA A 98 -9.53 -12.26 -15.79
C ALA A 98 -8.66 -12.98 -16.84
N VAL A 99 -8.01 -14.07 -16.45
CA VAL A 99 -7.19 -14.88 -17.35
C VAL A 99 -8.04 -15.59 -18.42
N VAL A 100 -9.21 -16.12 -18.03
CA VAL A 100 -10.05 -16.94 -18.92
C VAL A 100 -10.95 -16.09 -19.82
N LYS A 101 -11.69 -15.12 -19.27
CA LYS A 101 -12.62 -14.28 -20.01
C LYS A 101 -11.88 -13.19 -20.78
N TYR A 102 -11.06 -12.35 -20.14
CA TYR A 102 -10.48 -11.19 -20.84
C TYR A 102 -9.32 -11.55 -21.77
N GLY A 103 -8.46 -12.51 -21.39
CA GLY A 103 -7.36 -12.95 -22.25
C GLY A 103 -7.81 -13.60 -23.57
N ARG A 104 -9.07 -14.05 -23.65
CA ARG A 104 -9.58 -14.86 -24.79
C ARG A 104 -11.01 -14.51 -25.23
N ALA A 105 -11.51 -13.34 -24.82
CA ALA A 105 -12.84 -12.83 -25.21
C ALA A 105 -13.01 -12.76 -26.73
N PHE A 106 -11.92 -12.51 -27.47
CA PHE A 106 -11.94 -12.27 -28.91
C PHE A 106 -11.70 -13.51 -29.79
N LYS A 107 -11.59 -14.71 -29.21
CA LYS A 107 -11.40 -15.95 -30.00
C LYS A 107 -12.75 -16.62 -30.24
N ASP A 108 -13.02 -17.12 -31.43
CA ASP A 108 -14.28 -17.83 -31.72
C ASP A 108 -14.42 -19.12 -30.89
N LYS A 109 -13.29 -19.75 -30.56
CA LYS A 109 -13.25 -21.02 -29.83
C LYS A 109 -12.52 -20.89 -28.48
N PRO A 110 -13.11 -21.43 -27.40
CA PRO A 110 -12.39 -21.59 -26.14
C PRO A 110 -11.11 -22.38 -26.34
N THR A 111 -10.05 -21.98 -25.65
CA THR A 111 -8.72 -22.54 -25.84
C THR A 111 -8.01 -22.63 -24.49
N ARG A 112 -7.20 -23.69 -24.33
CA ARG A 112 -6.44 -23.94 -23.09
C ARG A 112 -5.52 -22.77 -22.78
N VAL A 113 -5.53 -22.33 -21.52
CA VAL A 113 -4.54 -21.37 -21.00
C VAL A 113 -3.18 -22.06 -20.91
N LEU A 114 -2.17 -21.44 -21.50
CA LEU A 114 -0.78 -21.86 -21.45
C LEU A 114 -0.01 -20.98 -20.46
N LYS A 115 1.12 -21.49 -19.96
CA LYS A 115 1.97 -20.73 -19.04
C LYS A 115 2.48 -19.42 -19.67
N SER A 116 2.67 -19.41 -20.99
CA SER A 116 3.06 -18.23 -21.77
C SER A 116 1.99 -17.15 -21.86
N ASP A 117 0.73 -17.47 -21.59
CA ASP A 117 -0.36 -16.48 -21.57
C ASP A 117 -0.45 -15.75 -20.23
N MET A 118 0.33 -16.19 -19.23
CA MET A 118 0.38 -15.57 -17.92
C MET A 118 1.66 -14.77 -17.77
N ASN A 119 1.53 -13.54 -17.28
CA ASN A 119 2.65 -12.64 -17.03
C ASN A 119 3.36 -13.00 -15.71
N PHE A 120 4.08 -14.12 -15.69
CA PHE A 120 4.90 -14.50 -14.54
C PHE A 120 6.02 -13.47 -14.30
N PRO A 121 6.31 -13.13 -13.03
CA PRO A 121 7.31 -12.12 -12.71
C PRO A 121 8.72 -12.63 -13.04
N THR A 122 9.51 -11.73 -13.62
CA THR A 122 10.93 -11.94 -13.96
C THR A 122 11.81 -11.03 -13.12
N ASN A 123 13.14 -11.23 -13.17
CA ASN A 123 14.10 -10.33 -12.52
C ASN A 123 14.05 -8.87 -13.04
N ARG A 124 13.32 -8.60 -14.13
CA ARG A 124 13.09 -7.25 -14.67
C ARG A 124 11.74 -6.64 -14.25
N THR A 125 10.85 -7.42 -13.66
CA THR A 125 9.54 -6.95 -13.23
C THR A 125 9.70 -5.99 -12.06
N THR A 126 9.23 -4.75 -12.24
CA THR A 126 9.24 -3.71 -11.21
C THR A 126 7.85 -3.35 -10.73
N GLU A 127 6.81 -3.81 -11.41
CA GLU A 127 5.42 -3.50 -11.14
C GLU A 127 4.64 -4.77 -10.87
N PHE A 128 3.85 -4.77 -9.80
CA PHE A 128 3.05 -5.92 -9.35
C PHE A 128 1.62 -5.46 -9.06
N SER A 129 0.64 -6.20 -9.59
CA SER A 129 -0.77 -5.99 -9.26
C SER A 129 -1.04 -6.54 -7.87
N ALA A 130 -1.67 -5.75 -7.03
CA ALA A 130 -2.03 -6.15 -5.67
C ALA A 130 -3.28 -7.04 -5.63
N SER A 131 -4.26 -6.72 -6.48
CA SER A 131 -5.53 -7.42 -6.66
C SER A 131 -6.02 -7.29 -8.12
N PRO A 132 -6.93 -8.15 -8.60
CA PRO A 132 -7.64 -7.96 -9.86
C PRO A 132 -8.39 -6.61 -9.97
N HIS A 133 -8.88 -6.10 -8.83
CA HIS A 133 -9.74 -4.92 -8.79
C HIS A 133 -8.98 -3.60 -8.62
N GLY A 134 -7.65 -3.67 -8.57
CA GLY A 134 -6.78 -2.51 -8.47
C GLY A 134 -5.64 -2.71 -7.48
N GLY A 135 -4.93 -1.62 -7.23
CA GLY A 135 -3.73 -1.64 -6.41
C GLY A 135 -2.49 -2.06 -7.21
N CYS A 136 -1.46 -1.24 -7.12
CA CYS A 136 -0.19 -1.46 -7.80
C CYS A 136 0.95 -1.19 -6.83
N ILE A 137 1.95 -2.08 -6.85
CA ILE A 137 3.22 -1.93 -6.13
C ILE A 137 4.31 -1.71 -7.18
N THR A 138 4.92 -0.53 -7.19
CA THR A 138 5.98 -0.17 -8.15
C THR A 138 7.31 0.05 -7.43
N PHE A 139 8.34 -0.71 -7.83
CA PHE A 139 9.70 -0.61 -7.31
C PHE A 139 10.57 0.27 -8.21
N ASN A 140 11.11 1.36 -7.67
CA ASN A 140 12.11 2.19 -8.33
C ASN A 140 13.50 1.92 -7.73
N LYS A 141 14.31 1.16 -8.46
CA LYS A 141 15.66 0.76 -8.03
C LYS A 141 16.61 1.95 -7.89
N ASP A 142 16.54 2.92 -8.79
CA ASP A 142 17.47 4.05 -8.83
C ASP A 142 17.28 4.97 -7.62
N ARG A 143 16.03 5.14 -7.19
CA ARG A 143 15.66 5.93 -6.01
C ARG A 143 15.63 5.12 -4.71
N GLY A 144 15.69 3.78 -4.79
CA GLY A 144 15.50 2.91 -3.63
C GLY A 144 14.11 3.08 -2.99
N THR A 145 13.09 3.38 -3.81
CA THR A 145 11.73 3.66 -3.35
C THR A 145 10.75 2.60 -3.85
N VAL A 146 9.68 2.41 -3.10
CA VAL A 146 8.52 1.63 -3.53
C VAL A 146 7.27 2.48 -3.39
N THR A 147 6.41 2.43 -4.41
CA THR A 147 5.13 3.15 -4.44
C THR A 147 4.00 2.15 -4.30
N TRP A 148 3.07 2.43 -3.40
CA TRP A 148 1.75 1.80 -3.30
C TRP A 148 0.73 2.75 -3.91
N SER A 149 -0.12 2.27 -4.80
CA SER A 149 -1.17 3.08 -5.42
C SER A 149 -2.41 2.25 -5.68
N VAL A 150 -3.55 2.67 -5.15
CA VAL A 150 -4.88 2.10 -5.34
C VAL A 150 -5.76 3.21 -5.89
N GLY A 151 -6.27 3.02 -7.11
CA GLY A 151 -7.21 3.95 -7.73
C GLY A 151 -8.54 3.99 -6.99
N GLU A 152 -9.26 5.11 -7.11
CA GLU A 152 -10.57 5.27 -6.49
C GLU A 152 -11.59 4.29 -7.07
N ASN A 153 -12.08 3.38 -6.24
CA ASN A 153 -13.16 2.46 -6.59
C ASN A 153 -13.89 1.97 -5.32
N ASN A 154 -15.04 1.33 -5.50
CA ASN A 154 -15.83 0.76 -4.42
C ASN A 154 -15.07 -0.39 -3.74
N HIS A 155 -14.75 -0.25 -2.45
CA HIS A 155 -13.95 -1.19 -1.64
C HIS A 155 -12.56 -1.51 -2.23
N ALA A 156 -12.00 -0.58 -3.02
CA ALA A 156 -10.74 -0.79 -3.74
C ALA A 156 -9.56 -1.09 -2.80
N VAL A 157 -9.47 -0.34 -1.70
CA VAL A 157 -8.36 -0.45 -0.76
C VAL A 157 -8.46 -1.73 0.04
N SER A 158 -9.66 -2.07 0.53
CA SER A 158 -9.88 -3.34 1.22
C SER A 158 -9.58 -4.54 0.33
N SER A 159 -9.99 -4.49 -0.95
CA SER A 159 -9.70 -5.56 -1.91
C SER A 159 -8.20 -5.63 -2.24
N ALA A 160 -7.57 -4.49 -2.54
CA ALA A 160 -6.14 -4.44 -2.84
C ALA A 160 -5.27 -4.93 -1.68
N ARG A 161 -5.61 -4.57 -0.43
CA ARG A 161 -4.87 -5.02 0.76
C ARG A 161 -5.09 -6.50 1.12
N GLY A 162 -6.22 -7.08 0.70
CA GLY A 162 -6.54 -8.49 0.93
C GLY A 162 -5.81 -9.46 -0.01
N GLY A 163 -5.29 -8.96 -1.13
CA GLY A 163 -4.57 -9.78 -2.10
C GLY A 163 -3.25 -10.33 -1.55
N ALA A 164 -2.92 -11.57 -1.91
CA ALA A 164 -1.72 -12.28 -1.42
C ALA A 164 -0.41 -11.48 -1.64
N VAL A 165 -0.33 -10.72 -2.73
CA VAL A 165 0.82 -9.89 -3.07
C VAL A 165 0.95 -8.70 -2.12
N ALA A 166 -0.16 -8.01 -1.83
CA ALA A 166 -0.19 -6.89 -0.88
C ALA A 166 0.06 -7.37 0.56
N GLU A 167 -0.52 -8.50 0.97
CA GLU A 167 -0.24 -9.10 2.28
C GLU A 167 1.26 -9.36 2.46
N ALA A 168 1.91 -9.96 1.46
CA ALA A 168 3.36 -10.20 1.47
C ALA A 168 4.17 -8.89 1.50
N PHE A 169 3.73 -7.86 0.77
CA PHE A 169 4.34 -6.53 0.77
C PHE A 169 4.28 -5.86 2.14
N PHE A 170 3.09 -5.73 2.72
CA PHE A 170 2.90 -5.06 4.01
C PHE A 170 3.54 -5.84 5.17
N LYS A 171 3.48 -7.17 5.14
CA LYS A 171 4.20 -8.01 6.10
C LYS A 171 5.70 -7.77 6.03
N SER A 172 6.27 -7.83 4.83
CA SER A 172 7.71 -7.64 4.62
C SER A 172 8.17 -6.22 4.97
N LEU A 173 7.33 -5.19 4.78
CA LEU A 173 7.61 -3.82 5.22
C LEU A 173 7.79 -3.70 6.74
N ARG A 174 7.00 -4.45 7.54
CA ARG A 174 7.12 -4.46 9.00
C ARG A 174 8.44 -5.07 9.48
N ASP A 175 8.99 -5.99 8.70
CA ASP A 175 10.25 -6.68 9.00
C ASP A 175 11.50 -5.91 8.55
N VAL A 176 11.34 -4.78 7.85
CA VAL A 176 12.46 -3.94 7.40
C VAL A 176 13.21 -3.37 8.61
N LYS A 177 14.53 -3.56 8.62
CA LYS A 177 15.44 -2.85 9.53
C LYS A 177 15.76 -1.48 8.96
N TRP A 178 15.20 -0.44 9.56
CA TRP A 178 15.22 0.92 9.02
C TRP A 178 16.54 1.66 9.26
N ARG A 179 16.86 2.61 8.37
CA ARG A 179 17.97 3.55 8.53
C ARG A 179 17.44 4.96 8.77
N LYS A 180 18.32 5.86 9.19
CA LYS A 180 17.99 7.30 9.24
C LYS A 180 17.56 7.75 7.83
N ASN A 181 16.56 8.63 7.76
CA ASN A 181 16.00 9.17 6.51
C ASN A 181 15.41 8.10 5.56
N THR A 182 14.88 7.01 6.11
CA THR A 182 14.12 6.01 5.35
C THR A 182 12.73 5.86 5.96
N GLY A 183 11.81 5.23 5.23
CA GLY A 183 10.39 5.15 5.59
C GLY A 183 9.52 5.93 4.60
N GLY A 184 8.28 6.19 5.02
CA GLY A 184 7.31 6.97 4.25
C GLY A 184 5.93 6.86 4.87
N VAL A 185 4.97 7.51 4.23
CA VAL A 185 3.55 7.46 4.61
C VAL A 185 2.72 7.02 3.42
N ILE A 186 1.65 6.27 3.69
CA ILE A 186 0.57 6.02 2.76
C ILE A 186 -0.61 6.85 3.22
N SER A 187 -1.15 7.65 2.31
CA SER A 187 -2.34 8.45 2.53
C SER A 187 -3.49 7.90 1.67
N GLY A 188 -4.70 8.20 2.06
CA GLY A 188 -5.88 7.81 1.32
C GLY A 188 -7.05 8.72 1.61
N ASN A 189 -8.17 8.40 0.99
CA ASN A 189 -9.44 9.05 1.27
C ASN A 189 -10.58 8.09 0.99
N ASP A 190 -11.76 8.38 1.54
CA ASP A 190 -12.98 7.66 1.23
C ASP A 190 -14.18 8.60 1.06
N GLU A 191 -15.28 8.04 0.55
CA GLU A 191 -16.55 8.73 0.32
C GLU A 191 -17.08 9.41 1.60
N TYR A 192 -17.02 8.72 2.74
CA TYR A 192 -17.56 9.21 4.01
C TYR A 192 -16.74 10.36 4.60
N ASN A 193 -15.41 10.28 4.47
CA ASN A 193 -14.52 11.36 4.91
C ASN A 193 -14.69 12.61 4.04
N ARG A 194 -14.91 12.45 2.72
CA ARG A 194 -15.16 13.56 1.79
C ARG A 194 -16.50 14.27 2.02
N GLU A 195 -17.54 13.51 2.34
CA GLU A 195 -18.90 14.03 2.51
C GLU A 195 -19.21 14.57 3.91
N GLY A 196 -18.25 14.53 4.83
CA GLY A 196 -18.38 15.15 6.15
C GLY A 196 -18.77 16.62 6.02
N ARG A 197 -20.02 16.96 6.35
CA ARG A 197 -20.58 18.34 6.32
C ARG A 197 -19.97 19.26 7.39
N ASP A 198 -19.17 18.73 8.29
CA ASP A 198 -18.48 19.49 9.32
C ASP A 198 -17.28 20.26 8.76
N TYR A 199 -16.95 21.38 9.39
CA TYR A 199 -15.88 22.30 8.98
C TYR A 199 -14.53 21.57 8.87
N GLY A 200 -14.10 21.25 7.64
CA GLY A 200 -12.85 20.52 7.37
C GLY A 200 -12.65 19.98 5.95
N ASN A 201 -13.68 19.95 5.09
CA ASN A 201 -13.60 19.59 3.66
C ASN A 201 -12.90 18.24 3.35
N GLY A 202 -13.02 17.24 4.23
CA GLY A 202 -12.72 15.85 3.89
C GLY A 202 -11.34 15.59 3.25
N GLY A 203 -10.31 16.26 3.78
CA GLY A 203 -8.94 16.12 3.31
C GLY A 203 -8.42 14.69 3.43
N ASN A 204 -7.37 14.38 2.65
CA ASN A 204 -6.71 13.08 2.70
C ASN A 204 -6.17 12.81 4.12
N TYR A 205 -6.24 11.55 4.55
CA TYR A 205 -5.70 11.13 5.83
C TYR A 205 -4.59 10.11 5.63
N VAL A 206 -3.63 10.09 6.56
CA VAL A 206 -2.60 9.06 6.57
C VAL A 206 -3.23 7.76 7.04
N THR A 207 -3.11 6.70 6.25
CA THR A 207 -3.64 5.38 6.59
C THR A 207 -2.61 4.55 7.34
N VAL A 208 -1.32 4.69 7.00
CA VAL A 208 -0.21 4.02 7.69
C VAL A 208 1.11 4.74 7.44
N GLY A 209 1.98 4.76 8.44
CA GLY A 209 3.36 5.24 8.35
C GLY A 209 4.38 4.11 8.59
N PHE A 210 5.54 4.22 7.94
CA PHE A 210 6.63 3.26 8.05
C PHE A 210 7.96 3.94 8.36
N GLY A 211 8.74 3.33 9.25
CA GLY A 211 10.10 3.74 9.57
C GLY A 211 10.21 5.16 10.16
N PRO A 212 11.43 5.71 10.22
CA PRO A 212 11.68 7.04 10.77
C PRO A 212 10.90 8.17 10.10
N ILE A 213 10.75 8.16 8.78
CA ILE A 213 9.99 9.20 8.07
C ILE A 213 8.51 9.14 8.50
N GLY A 214 7.90 7.95 8.46
CA GLY A 214 6.51 7.77 8.91
C GLY A 214 6.31 8.22 10.35
N ALA A 215 7.22 7.87 11.26
CA ALA A 215 7.12 8.27 12.66
C ALA A 215 7.22 9.77 12.91
N ILE A 216 7.88 10.51 12.01
CA ILE A 216 7.98 11.97 12.09
C ILE A 216 6.73 12.63 11.51
N GLU A 217 6.26 12.14 10.35
CA GLU A 217 5.14 12.74 9.61
C GLU A 217 3.77 12.34 10.17
N ALA A 218 3.62 11.09 10.61
CA ALA A 218 2.37 10.49 11.08
C ALA A 218 2.61 9.56 12.29
N PRO A 219 2.99 10.11 13.46
CA PRO A 219 3.37 9.32 14.62
C PRO A 219 2.26 8.40 15.15
N TRP A 220 0.99 8.75 14.95
CA TRP A 220 -0.15 7.97 15.45
C TRP A 220 -0.51 6.78 14.54
N GLN A 221 -0.06 6.83 13.29
CA GLN A 221 -0.33 5.87 12.22
C GLN A 221 0.89 5.01 11.91
N THR A 222 2.00 5.23 12.62
CA THR A 222 3.23 4.47 12.47
C THR A 222 3.33 3.40 13.54
N ASP A 223 3.55 2.17 13.10
CA ASP A 223 3.84 1.03 13.98
C ASP A 223 5.27 1.10 14.53
N GLU A 224 5.51 0.40 15.65
CA GLU A 224 6.86 0.23 16.18
C GLU A 224 7.79 -0.37 15.12
N PHE A 225 9.03 0.09 15.10
CA PHE A 225 10.00 -0.40 14.14
C PHE A 225 11.39 -0.56 14.74
N VAL A 226 12.22 -1.33 14.05
CA VAL A 226 13.60 -1.62 14.45
C VAL A 226 14.54 -0.94 13.47
N MET A 227 15.54 -0.24 14.01
CA MET A 227 16.60 0.38 13.22
C MET A 227 17.70 -0.66 12.90
N THR A 228 18.58 -0.35 11.95
CA THR A 228 19.70 -1.23 11.58
C THR A 228 20.69 -1.52 12.71
N ASP A 229 20.72 -0.68 13.75
CA ASP A 229 21.51 -0.88 14.98
C ASP A 229 20.83 -1.82 16.00
N GLY A 230 19.63 -2.34 15.67
CA GLY A 230 18.84 -3.20 16.54
C GLY A 230 17.99 -2.44 17.57
N LYS A 231 18.10 -1.12 17.64
CA LYS A 231 17.28 -0.32 18.55
C LYS A 231 15.83 -0.28 18.05
N ARG A 232 14.91 -0.65 18.93
CA ARG A 232 13.46 -0.52 18.71
C ARG A 232 13.02 0.91 19.06
N TYR A 233 12.15 1.47 18.22
CA TYR A 233 11.51 2.75 18.44
C TYR A 233 10.01 2.55 18.64
N SER A 234 9.53 3.01 19.79
CA SER A 234 8.11 3.00 20.14
C SER A 234 7.51 4.40 19.95
N ARG A 235 6.19 4.53 20.08
CA ARG A 235 5.51 5.83 19.97
C ARG A 235 6.06 6.89 20.93
N GLY A 236 6.47 6.49 22.14
CA GLY A 236 7.08 7.40 23.13
C GLY A 236 8.43 7.99 22.69
N ASP A 237 9.06 7.43 21.66
CA ASP A 237 10.35 7.89 21.13
C ASP A 237 10.20 8.83 19.93
N TYR A 238 9.02 8.91 19.31
CA TYR A 238 8.82 9.62 18.03
C TYR A 238 9.05 11.13 18.15
N ASP A 239 8.63 11.76 19.25
CA ASP A 239 8.92 13.18 19.51
C ASP A 239 10.43 13.49 19.54
N LYS A 240 11.22 12.58 20.13
CA LYS A 240 12.68 12.73 20.17
C LYS A 240 13.28 12.56 18.78
N LEU A 241 12.74 11.63 18.00
CA LEU A 241 13.14 11.40 16.61
C LEU A 241 12.85 12.64 15.74
N ALA A 242 11.65 13.21 15.85
CA ALA A 242 11.26 14.44 15.14
C ALA A 242 12.14 15.64 15.51
N ARG A 243 12.42 15.85 16.81
CA ARG A 243 13.34 16.92 17.26
C ARG A 243 14.76 16.73 16.71
N SER A 244 15.25 15.49 16.70
CA SER A 244 16.56 15.14 16.16
C SER A 244 16.64 15.40 14.66
N ALA A 245 15.62 14.99 13.90
CA ALA A 245 15.51 15.25 12.47
C ALA A 245 15.46 16.75 12.17
N ALA A 246 14.62 17.51 12.88
CA ALA A 246 14.53 18.97 12.72
C ALA A 246 15.84 19.70 13.06
N ALA A 247 16.62 19.19 14.02
CA ALA A 247 17.95 19.72 14.32
C ALA A 247 18.95 19.39 13.21
N ALA A 248 18.91 18.19 12.64
CA ALA A 248 19.76 17.77 11.52
C ALA A 248 19.46 18.58 10.25
N SER A 249 18.18 18.74 9.87
CA SER A 249 17.79 19.55 8.70
C SER A 249 18.24 21.00 8.82
N ARG A 250 18.12 21.61 10.02
CA ARG A 250 18.64 22.95 10.29
C ARG A 250 20.16 23.05 10.14
N ARG A 251 20.92 22.03 10.58
CA ARG A 251 22.38 21.99 10.39
C ARG A 251 22.75 21.89 8.91
N ASN A 252 22.07 21.02 8.16
CA ASN A 252 22.31 20.85 6.73
C ASN A 252 22.00 22.12 5.94
N LEU A 253 20.87 22.77 6.21
CA LEU A 253 20.51 24.05 5.59
C LEU A 253 21.57 25.13 5.89
N ASN A 254 22.00 25.24 7.14
CA ASN A 254 23.04 26.19 7.52
C ASN A 254 24.39 25.90 6.86
N GLN A 255 24.72 24.63 6.62
CA GLN A 255 25.93 24.24 5.87
C GLN A 255 25.79 24.60 4.38
N ALA A 256 24.64 24.33 3.76
CA ALA A 256 24.37 24.65 2.36
C ALA A 256 24.43 26.17 2.11
N LEU A 257 23.84 26.98 2.99
CA LEU A 257 23.92 28.45 2.90
C LEU A 257 25.36 28.94 2.98
N LYS A 258 26.15 28.40 3.92
CA LYS A 258 27.57 28.73 4.05
C LYS A 258 28.36 28.39 2.79
N SER A 259 28.10 27.24 2.14
CA SER A 259 28.77 26.88 0.89
C SER A 259 28.40 27.80 -0.29
N GLN A 260 27.24 28.45 -0.24
CA GLN A 260 26.82 29.44 -1.24
C GLN A 260 27.31 30.87 -0.92
N GLY A 261 28.17 31.05 0.10
CA GLY A 261 28.61 32.37 0.56
C GLY A 261 27.50 33.19 1.24
N GLN A 262 26.32 32.60 1.45
CA GLN A 262 25.23 33.23 2.17
C GLN A 262 25.47 33.03 3.67
N SER A 263 25.62 34.14 4.40
CA SER A 263 25.64 34.07 5.85
C SER A 263 24.26 33.60 6.33
N PRO A 264 24.15 32.54 7.16
CA PRO A 264 22.87 32.14 7.71
C PRO A 264 22.27 33.36 8.41
N ALA A 265 21.02 33.69 8.10
CA ALA A 265 20.33 34.85 8.64
C ALA A 265 20.56 34.89 10.15
N ARG A 266 21.48 35.77 10.58
CA ARG A 266 21.83 35.91 11.98
C ARG A 266 20.56 36.41 12.60
N THR A 267 19.80 35.53 13.26
CA THR A 267 18.59 35.90 13.97
C THR A 267 19.03 37.03 14.87
N GLN A 268 18.69 38.26 14.50
CA GLN A 268 18.97 39.42 15.32
C GLN A 268 18.10 39.18 16.54
N ARG A 269 18.69 38.51 17.53
CA ARG A 269 18.13 38.31 18.84
C ARG A 269 18.14 39.71 19.44
N GLY A 270 17.16 40.51 19.02
CA GLY A 270 16.87 41.80 19.61
C GLY A 270 16.86 41.56 21.09
N LYS A 271 17.66 42.35 21.82
CA LYS A 271 17.62 42.39 23.28
C LYS A 271 16.22 42.89 23.67
N THR A 272 15.21 42.04 23.62
CA THR A 272 13.92 42.31 24.23
C THR A 272 14.13 42.10 25.72
N SER A 273 14.23 43.22 26.42
CA SER A 273 14.25 43.35 27.86
C SER A 273 13.21 42.44 28.50
N ALA A 274 13.65 41.69 29.51
CA ALA A 274 12.82 40.84 30.33
C ALA A 274 11.80 41.67 31.11
N ALA A 275 10.52 41.62 30.73
CA ALA A 275 9.42 41.98 31.61
C ALA A 275 8.10 41.39 31.08
N SER A 276 7.44 40.56 31.91
CA SER A 276 6.04 40.09 31.83
C SER A 276 5.73 39.14 30.65
N THR A 277 4.98 38.04 30.76
CA THR A 277 3.88 37.70 31.67
C THR A 277 3.74 36.17 31.69
N ALA A 278 3.48 35.61 32.87
CA ALA A 278 3.09 34.23 33.07
C ALA A 278 1.65 33.98 32.56
N GLY A 279 1.42 32.82 31.95
CA GLY A 279 0.08 32.27 31.74
C GLY A 279 -0.33 32.18 30.28
N SER A 280 -0.24 30.96 29.72
CA SER A 280 -1.24 30.33 28.84
C SER A 280 -0.57 29.28 27.95
N PHE A 281 -0.58 28.02 28.42
CA PHE A 281 -0.39 26.85 27.56
C PHE A 281 -1.79 26.35 27.17
N THR A 282 -2.44 27.02 26.23
CA THR A 282 -3.63 26.48 25.55
C THR A 282 -3.22 25.80 24.25
N ASN A 283 -3.58 24.52 24.16
CA ASN A 283 -3.72 23.67 22.98
C ASN A 283 -3.36 24.33 21.64
N ARG A 284 -2.22 23.95 21.07
CA ARG A 284 -1.99 24.12 19.63
C ARG A 284 -2.80 23.05 18.91
N ASN A 285 -3.88 23.50 18.30
CA ASN A 285 -4.61 22.78 17.28
C ASN A 285 -3.62 22.42 16.15
N PHE A 286 -3.41 21.14 15.89
CA PHE A 286 -2.68 20.66 14.72
C PHE A 286 -3.59 20.83 13.48
N GLY A 287 -3.78 22.08 13.05
CA GLY A 287 -4.44 22.40 11.79
C GLY A 287 -3.43 22.38 10.64
N GLY A 288 -3.72 21.57 9.63
CA GLY A 288 -3.25 21.70 8.24
C GLY A 288 -1.75 21.91 8.04
N TYR A 289 -0.99 20.81 7.99
CA TYR A 289 0.36 20.84 7.42
C TYR A 289 0.23 20.90 5.89
N GLU A 290 0.24 22.10 5.30
CA GLU A 290 0.60 22.26 3.90
C GLU A 290 2.10 21.95 3.78
N GLY A 291 2.41 20.72 3.37
CA GLY A 291 3.78 20.28 3.15
C GLY A 291 4.42 21.07 2.01
N ALA A 292 5.41 21.90 2.33
CA ALA A 292 6.35 22.38 1.33
C ALA A 292 7.10 21.16 0.74
N PRO A 293 7.15 20.98 -0.59
CA PRO A 293 7.82 19.85 -1.20
C PRO A 293 9.31 19.89 -0.87
N LEU A 294 9.80 18.85 -0.20
CA LEU A 294 11.22 18.57 -0.08
C LEU A 294 11.72 18.13 -1.46
N HIS A 295 12.32 19.04 -2.22
CA HIS A 295 13.11 18.69 -3.39
C HIS A 295 14.39 17.97 -2.90
N PHE A 296 14.43 16.65 -3.15
CA PHE A 296 15.62 15.82 -3.09
C PHE A 296 16.19 15.60 -4.50
#